data_AF-A0A0D0CQX3-F1
#
_entry.id   AF-A0A0D0CQX3-F1
#
_cell.length_a   1.000
_cell.length_b   1.000
_cell.length_c   1.000
_cell.angle_alpha   90.00
_cell.angle_beta   90.00
_cell.angle_gamma   90.00
#
_symmetry.space_group_name_H-M   'P 1'
#
loop_
_entity.id
_entity.type
_entity.pdbx_description
1 polymer ?
#
loop_
_entity_poly.entity_id
_entity_poly.type
_entity_poly.pdbx_seq_one_letter_code
_entity_poly.pdbx_strand_id
1 'polypeptide(L)'
;MKATAYGIFGLGIFIATRPLITKSWTRSRVILFLCLITILFASTWDVFYIETFEQIATRFTFIETQPSGQGGIEAQLQIAEGRLSPLQFMPPWIGTIAVLLSDSIVVWRAWTFFEHAKLPRYLLAFLMIANIGVNIADCIWADIEVQTELTGSTILDWFSGVLSVVVNMVATGLIAWKAWNHHQLMVEAEIRRRSRAEDLLLLLIESGAIYCALQVAYIVVTLINTYAPERLASTPLVAPVIETLSVIVAEWYPVAVIILVNKDSSPVLETFQVNRTNMDNRESHDLTPVDHSDSGLTPSG
;
A
#
# COMPACT_ATOMS: atom_id res chain seq x y z
N MET A 1 -0.07 17.91 9.31
CA MET A 1 0.13 17.01 8.16
C MET A 1 -0.67 15.71 8.29
N LYS A 2 -0.69 15.07 9.47
CA LYS A 2 -1.42 13.80 9.68
C LYS A 2 -2.95 13.92 9.59
N ALA A 3 -3.57 14.95 10.18
CA ALA A 3 -5.04 15.16 10.06
C ALA A 3 -5.53 15.36 8.62
N THR A 4 -4.78 16.10 7.79
CA THR A 4 -5.08 16.27 6.36
C THR A 4 -4.87 14.98 5.57
N ALA A 5 -3.82 14.20 5.90
CA ALA A 5 -3.59 12.88 5.31
C ALA A 5 -4.73 11.91 5.66
N TYR A 6 -5.19 11.92 6.91
CA TYR A 6 -6.31 11.09 7.36
C TYR A 6 -7.63 11.40 6.62
N GLY A 7 -7.90 12.67 6.32
CA GLY A 7 -9.06 13.06 5.49
C GLY A 7 -9.00 12.49 4.07
N ILE A 8 -7.83 12.55 3.42
CA ILE A 8 -7.60 11.95 2.09
C ILE A 8 -7.74 10.42 2.15
N PHE A 9 -7.19 9.81 3.19
CA PHE A 9 -7.27 8.37 3.44
C PHE A 9 -8.73 7.90 3.60
N GLY A 10 -9.52 8.60 4.41
CA GLY A 10 -10.95 8.31 4.60
C GLY A 10 -11.76 8.40 3.30
N LEU A 11 -11.47 9.40 2.46
CA LEU A 11 -12.07 9.50 1.12
C LEU A 11 -11.66 8.32 0.23
N GLY A 12 -10.39 7.93 0.27
CA GLY A 12 -9.88 6.75 -0.44
C GLY A 12 -10.61 5.46 -0.03
N ILE A 13 -10.77 5.22 1.27
CA ILE A 13 -11.51 4.07 1.79
C ILE A 13 -12.95 4.08 1.34
N PHE A 14 -13.62 5.23 1.36
CA PHE A 14 -15.00 5.33 0.87
C PHE A 14 -15.11 4.94 -0.62
N ILE A 15 -14.19 5.44 -1.45
CA ILE A 15 -14.13 5.11 -2.88
C ILE A 15 -13.84 3.62 -3.09
N ALA A 16 -12.88 3.05 -2.35
CA ALA A 16 -12.50 1.63 -2.44
C ALA A 16 -13.61 0.68 -1.99
N THR A 17 -14.42 1.11 -1.02
CA THR A 17 -15.50 0.32 -0.44
C THR A 17 -16.71 0.21 -1.36
N ARG A 18 -17.03 1.26 -2.10
CA ARG A 18 -18.19 1.31 -3.01
C ARG A 18 -18.29 0.11 -3.96
N PRO A 19 -17.26 -0.29 -4.73
CA PRO A 19 -17.34 -1.44 -5.63
C PRO A 19 -17.38 -2.80 -4.92
N LEU A 20 -16.96 -2.88 -3.65
CA LEU A 20 -16.99 -4.12 -2.86
C LEU A 20 -18.40 -4.41 -2.34
N ILE A 21 -19.16 -3.37 -1.97
CA ILE A 21 -20.53 -3.49 -1.45
C ILE A 21 -21.56 -3.63 -2.58
N THR A 22 -21.37 -2.94 -3.71
CA THR A 22 -22.38 -2.89 -4.79
C THR A 22 -22.44 -4.14 -5.66
N LYS A 23 -21.49 -5.07 -5.52
CA LYS A 23 -21.44 -6.31 -6.30
C LYS A 23 -21.62 -7.54 -5.41
N SER A 24 -21.82 -8.71 -6.03
CA SER A 24 -21.94 -9.98 -5.31
C SER A 24 -20.73 -10.26 -4.40
N TRP A 25 -21.00 -10.76 -3.20
CA TRP A 25 -19.99 -11.05 -2.19
C TRP A 25 -19.25 -12.34 -2.55
N THR A 26 -18.05 -12.19 -3.11
CA THR A 26 -17.11 -13.29 -3.34
C THR A 26 -16.12 -13.39 -2.18
N ARG A 27 -15.54 -14.57 -1.94
CA ARG A 27 -14.55 -14.76 -0.84
C ARG A 27 -13.44 -13.71 -0.88
N SER A 28 -12.91 -13.39 -2.06
CA SER A 28 -11.88 -12.36 -2.24
C SER A 28 -12.38 -10.96 -1.85
N ARG A 29 -13.62 -10.58 -2.22
CA ARG A 29 -14.18 -9.27 -1.85
C ARG A 29 -14.42 -9.13 -0.36
N VAL A 30 -14.84 -10.20 0.32
CA VAL A 30 -14.99 -10.22 1.77
C VAL A 30 -13.63 -9.99 2.45
N ILE A 31 -12.59 -10.69 2.00
CA ILE A 31 -11.24 -10.54 2.54
C ILE A 31 -10.72 -9.10 2.33
N LEU A 32 -10.90 -8.53 1.14
CA LEU A 32 -10.51 -7.14 0.87
C LEU A 32 -11.29 -6.13 1.71
N PHE A 33 -12.58 -6.36 1.93
CA PHE A 33 -13.41 -5.49 2.76
C PHE A 33 -13.00 -5.55 4.24
N LEU A 34 -12.72 -6.76 4.76
CA LEU A 34 -12.17 -6.93 6.11
C LEU A 34 -10.82 -6.23 6.24
N CYS A 35 -9.94 -6.37 5.24
CA CYS A 35 -8.65 -5.68 5.21
C CYS A 35 -8.83 -4.15 5.29
N LEU A 36 -9.74 -3.56 4.50
CA LEU A 36 -10.02 -2.13 4.56
C LEU A 36 -10.53 -1.68 5.94
N ILE A 37 -11.40 -2.47 6.58
CA ILE A 37 -11.89 -2.18 7.93
C ILE A 37 -10.74 -2.21 8.94
N THR A 38 -9.87 -3.22 8.87
CA THR A 38 -8.72 -3.32 9.78
C THR A 38 -7.77 -2.14 9.63
N ILE A 39 -7.48 -1.71 8.40
CA ILE A 39 -6.61 -0.53 8.16
C ILE A 39 -7.30 0.75 8.62
N LEU A 40 -8.62 0.90 8.39
CA LEU A 40 -9.36 2.06 8.92
C LEU A 40 -9.26 2.13 10.44
N PHE A 41 -9.45 1.01 11.13
CA PHE A 41 -9.36 0.94 12.58
C PHE A 41 -7.95 1.26 13.08
N ALA A 42 -6.93 0.66 12.45
CA ALA A 42 -5.52 0.92 12.74
C ALA A 42 -5.17 2.40 12.59
N SER A 43 -5.53 3.01 11.45
CA SER A 43 -5.25 4.43 11.17
C SER A 43 -6.04 5.38 12.07
N THR A 44 -7.31 5.06 12.39
CA THR A 44 -8.10 5.83 13.35
C THR A 44 -7.42 5.85 14.72
N TRP A 45 -6.87 4.71 15.12
CA TRP A 45 -6.19 4.56 16.40
C TRP A 45 -4.84 5.28 16.44
N ASP A 46 -4.04 5.23 15.38
CA ASP A 46 -2.77 5.99 15.29
C ASP A 46 -3.00 7.50 15.48
N VAL A 47 -3.99 8.05 14.79
CA VAL A 47 -4.37 9.47 14.93
C VAL A 47 -4.82 9.76 16.36
N PHE A 48 -5.64 8.89 16.96
CA PHE A 48 -6.07 9.07 18.35
C PHE A 48 -4.90 9.06 19.34
N TYR A 49 -3.95 8.14 19.17
CA TYR A 49 -2.75 8.06 19.99
C TYR A 49 -1.94 9.35 19.91
N ILE A 50 -1.66 9.85 18.71
CA ILE A 50 -0.83 11.05 18.52
C ILE A 50 -1.50 12.28 19.11
N GLU A 51 -2.80 12.47 18.84
CA GLU A 51 -3.54 13.64 19.34
C GLU A 51 -3.67 13.61 20.87
N THR A 52 -3.87 12.43 21.47
CA THR A 52 -3.91 12.29 22.94
C THR A 52 -2.53 12.47 23.56
N PHE A 53 -1.48 11.96 22.92
CA PHE A 53 -0.09 12.16 23.35
C PHE A 53 0.29 13.64 23.34
N GLU A 54 0.04 14.35 22.23
CA GLU A 54 0.35 15.78 22.10
C GLU A 54 -0.44 16.62 23.12
N GLN A 55 -1.72 16.31 23.36
CA GLN A 55 -2.51 17.02 24.37
C GLN A 55 -2.01 16.76 25.80
N ILE A 56 -1.65 15.53 26.13
CA ILE A 56 -1.14 15.20 27.47
C ILE A 56 0.23 15.87 27.67
N ALA A 57 1.14 15.72 26.72
CA ALA A 57 2.47 16.32 26.76
C ALA A 57 2.42 17.84 26.87
N THR A 58 1.57 18.51 26.09
CA THR A 58 1.41 19.98 26.16
C THR A 58 0.79 20.44 27.48
N ARG A 59 -0.17 19.71 28.04
CA ARG A 59 -0.73 20.03 29.37
C ARG A 59 0.32 19.94 30.47
N PHE A 60 1.12 18.88 30.47
CA PHE A 60 2.17 18.70 31.48
C PHE A 60 3.29 19.71 31.34
N THR A 61 3.71 20.03 30.12
CA THR A 61 4.81 20.98 29.87
C THR A 61 4.43 22.45 30.03
N PHE A 62 3.17 22.83 29.76
CA PHE A 62 2.75 24.25 29.79
C PHE A 62 1.78 24.60 30.93
N ILE A 63 0.86 23.70 31.34
CA ILE A 63 -0.17 24.03 32.35
C ILE A 63 0.29 23.72 33.77
N GLU A 64 1.10 22.66 33.95
CA GLU A 64 1.60 22.26 35.28
C GLU A 64 2.89 23.00 35.69
N THR A 65 3.30 24.02 34.93
CA THR A 65 4.31 25.01 35.34
C THR A 65 3.77 25.94 36.45
N GLN A 66 3.21 25.36 37.50
CA GLN A 66 2.98 26.08 38.75
C GLN A 66 4.34 26.22 39.47
N PRO A 67 4.72 27.43 39.94
CA PRO A 67 6.06 27.71 40.45
C PRO A 67 6.37 27.08 41.83
N SER A 68 5.75 25.95 42.16
CA SER A 68 5.78 25.33 43.49
C SER A 68 6.35 23.90 43.50
N GLY A 69 6.69 23.32 42.34
CA GLY A 69 7.27 21.98 42.24
C GLY A 69 8.79 22.05 42.02
N GLN A 70 9.56 21.37 42.88
CA GLN A 70 11.03 21.45 42.95
C GLN A 70 11.77 20.68 41.82
N GLY A 71 11.05 20.17 40.82
CA GLY A 71 11.61 19.52 39.64
C GLY A 71 11.16 20.28 38.39
N GLY A 72 12.11 20.78 37.59
CA GLY A 72 11.83 21.56 36.39
C GLY A 72 11.14 20.78 35.28
N ILE A 73 11.23 21.28 34.04
CA ILE A 73 10.60 20.70 32.84
C ILE A 73 10.93 19.21 32.67
N GLU A 74 12.16 18.79 33.01
CA GLU A 74 12.59 17.38 32.99
C GLU A 74 11.73 16.46 33.88
N ALA A 75 11.43 16.87 35.11
CA ALA A 75 10.68 16.03 36.05
C ALA A 75 9.21 15.90 35.62
N GLN A 76 8.66 16.96 35.02
CA GLN A 76 7.30 16.95 34.46
C GLN A 76 7.22 16.10 33.20
N LEU A 77 8.26 16.13 32.36
CA LEU A 77 8.38 15.26 31.18
C LEU A 77 8.40 13.78 31.59
N GLN A 78 9.19 13.42 32.62
CA GLN A 78 9.26 12.06 33.13
C GLN A 78 7.91 11.59 33.73
N ILE A 79 7.17 12.47 34.40
CA ILE A 79 5.82 12.15 34.92
C ILE A 79 4.83 11.94 33.76
N ALA A 80 4.90 12.77 32.72
CA ALA A 80 4.08 12.62 31.52
C ALA A 80 4.41 11.30 30.80
N GLU A 81 5.69 10.99 30.60
CA GLU A 81 6.17 9.72 30.04
C GLU A 81 5.68 8.52 30.86
N GLY A 82 5.79 8.58 32.19
CA GLY A 82 5.31 7.51 33.07
C GLY A 82 3.79 7.26 32.95
N ARG A 83 2.99 8.32 32.73
CA ARG A 83 1.53 8.22 32.51
C ARG A 83 1.17 7.73 31.09
N LEU A 84 2.02 8.00 30.12
CA LEU A 84 1.86 7.61 28.72
C LEU A 84 2.47 6.24 28.41
N SER A 85 3.26 5.66 29.32
CA SER A 85 3.90 4.35 29.17
C SER A 85 2.96 3.22 28.68
N PRO A 86 1.69 3.09 29.12
CA PRO A 86 0.80 2.03 28.61
C PRO A 86 0.38 2.25 27.15
N LEU A 87 0.44 3.50 26.66
CA LEU A 87 0.07 3.86 25.30
C LEU A 87 1.26 3.75 24.33
N GLN A 88 2.50 3.74 24.83
CA GLN A 88 3.73 3.62 24.02
C GLN A 88 3.94 2.22 23.42
N PHE A 89 3.28 1.19 23.95
CA PHE A 89 3.33 -0.17 23.39
C PHE A 89 2.58 -0.30 22.07
N MET A 90 1.59 0.57 21.79
CA MET A 90 0.68 0.37 20.67
C MET A 90 1.19 0.78 19.27
N PRO A 91 2.00 1.83 19.09
CA PRO A 91 2.46 2.27 17.77
C PRO A 91 3.18 1.20 16.92
N PRO A 92 4.12 0.40 17.47
CA PRO A 92 4.80 -0.65 16.70
C PRO A 92 3.83 -1.68 16.11
N TRP A 93 2.81 -2.07 16.88
CA TRP A 93 1.80 -3.03 16.45
C TRP A 93 0.93 -2.52 15.31
N ILE A 94 0.54 -1.24 15.35
CA ILE A 94 -0.31 -0.64 14.32
C ILE A 94 0.43 -0.55 12.99
N GLY A 95 1.67 -0.05 13.02
CA GLY A 95 2.53 0.01 11.83
C GLY A 95 2.76 -1.37 11.23
N THR A 96 3.05 -2.36 12.08
CA THR A 96 3.24 -3.75 11.65
C THR A 96 1.99 -4.36 11.03
N ILE A 97 0.81 -4.14 11.58
CA ILE A 97 -0.44 -4.60 10.99
C ILE A 97 -0.64 -3.99 9.61
N ALA A 98 -0.39 -2.69 9.45
CA ALA A 98 -0.51 -2.01 8.16
C ALA A 98 0.46 -2.60 7.11
N VAL A 99 1.72 -2.81 7.47
CA VAL A 99 2.74 -3.43 6.60
C VAL A 99 2.33 -4.85 6.22
N LEU A 100 1.96 -5.69 7.19
CA LEU A 100 1.56 -7.07 6.91
C LEU A 100 0.31 -7.17 6.02
N LEU A 101 -0.66 -6.28 6.18
CA LEU A 101 -1.84 -6.22 5.32
C LEU A 101 -1.49 -5.75 3.90
N SER A 102 -0.59 -4.77 3.79
CA SER A 102 -0.05 -4.30 2.52
C SER A 102 0.67 -5.41 1.76
N ASP A 103 1.60 -6.10 2.42
CA ASP A 103 2.34 -7.24 1.86
C ASP A 103 1.40 -8.38 1.47
N SER A 104 0.42 -8.67 2.32
CA SER A 104 -0.61 -9.68 2.04
C SER A 104 -1.41 -9.34 0.77
N ILE A 105 -1.70 -8.06 0.53
CA ILE A 105 -2.36 -7.62 -0.70
C ILE A 105 -1.45 -7.80 -1.91
N VAL A 106 -0.16 -7.50 -1.82
CA VAL A 106 0.80 -7.78 -2.90
C VAL A 106 0.83 -9.27 -3.24
N VAL A 107 0.96 -10.11 -2.21
CA VAL A 107 1.01 -11.56 -2.37
C VAL A 107 -0.31 -12.11 -2.90
N TRP A 108 -1.45 -11.64 -2.41
CA TRP A 108 -2.77 -12.03 -2.90
C TRP A 108 -2.89 -11.78 -4.41
N ARG A 109 -2.42 -10.62 -4.91
CA ARG A 109 -2.44 -10.34 -6.34
C ARG A 109 -1.60 -11.32 -7.12
N ALA A 110 -0.36 -11.55 -6.72
CA ALA A 110 0.50 -12.53 -7.37
C ALA A 110 -0.14 -13.92 -7.35
N TRP A 111 -0.73 -14.31 -6.22
CA TRP A 111 -1.37 -15.61 -6.02
C TRP A 111 -2.52 -15.89 -6.99
N THR A 112 -3.30 -14.86 -7.34
CA THR A 112 -4.42 -15.00 -8.30
C THR A 112 -3.96 -15.36 -9.70
N PHE A 113 -2.73 -15.03 -10.09
CA PHE A 113 -2.20 -15.34 -11.43
C PHE A 113 -1.67 -16.78 -11.58
N PHE A 114 -1.48 -17.50 -10.47
CA PHE A 114 -0.87 -18.84 -10.45
C PHE A 114 -1.85 -19.95 -10.05
N GLU A 115 -3.07 -19.95 -10.60
CA GLU A 115 -4.08 -20.98 -10.29
C GLU A 115 -3.60 -22.42 -10.51
N HIS A 116 -2.85 -22.66 -11.58
CA HIS A 116 -2.41 -24.00 -11.98
C HIS A 116 -0.98 -24.33 -11.54
N ALA A 117 -0.14 -23.33 -11.25
CA ALA A 117 1.27 -23.52 -10.87
C ALA A 117 1.42 -23.49 -9.35
N LYS A 118 1.71 -24.64 -8.75
CA LYS A 118 1.79 -24.78 -7.27
C LYS A 118 3.06 -24.18 -6.67
N LEU A 119 4.19 -24.20 -7.39
CA LEU A 119 5.49 -23.80 -6.86
C LEU A 119 5.56 -22.30 -6.48
N PRO A 120 5.13 -21.35 -7.32
CA PRO A 120 5.07 -19.93 -6.92
C PRO A 120 4.16 -19.68 -5.73
N ARG A 121 3.08 -20.45 -5.59
CA ARG A 121 2.17 -20.37 -4.44
C ARG A 121 2.83 -20.84 -3.15
N TYR A 122 3.50 -21.98 -3.17
CA TYR A 122 4.23 -22.44 -1.97
C TYR A 122 5.34 -21.48 -1.57
N LEU A 123 6.07 -20.92 -2.55
CA LEU A 123 7.09 -19.90 -2.29
C LEU A 123 6.48 -18.65 -1.63
N LEU A 124 5.40 -18.10 -2.20
CA LEU A 124 4.70 -16.94 -1.66
C LEU A 124 4.13 -17.19 -0.26
N ALA A 125 3.55 -18.37 -0.02
CA ALA A 125 3.04 -18.75 1.29
C ALA A 125 4.16 -18.84 2.33
N PHE A 126 5.27 -19.49 1.99
CA PHE A 126 6.43 -19.62 2.86
C PHE A 126 7.00 -18.24 3.22
N LEU A 127 7.20 -17.38 2.22
CA LEU A 127 7.70 -16.02 2.43
C LEU A 127 6.74 -15.20 3.32
N MET A 128 5.44 -15.27 3.10
CA MET A 128 4.46 -14.57 3.97
C MET A 128 4.45 -15.08 5.40
N ILE A 129 4.53 -16.40 5.61
CA ILE A 129 4.56 -16.98 6.96
C ILE A 129 5.82 -16.52 7.70
N ALA A 130 6.97 -16.56 7.03
CA ALA A 130 8.21 -16.04 7.59
C ALA A 130 8.11 -14.54 7.91
N ASN A 131 7.55 -13.75 6.99
CA ASN A 131 7.37 -12.31 7.15
C ASN A 131 6.50 -11.96 8.37
N ILE A 132 5.36 -12.65 8.51
CA ILE A 132 4.47 -12.50 9.67
C ILE A 132 5.22 -12.84 10.97
N GLY A 133 5.95 -13.96 10.99
CA GLY A 133 6.69 -14.39 12.18
C GLY A 133 7.76 -13.38 12.62
N VAL A 134 8.54 -12.85 11.67
CA VAL A 134 9.60 -11.87 11.96
C VAL A 134 9.02 -10.52 12.41
N ASN A 135 7.99 -10.01 11.74
CA ASN A 135 7.36 -8.74 12.14
C ASN A 135 6.68 -8.83 13.52
N ILE A 136 6.07 -9.98 13.85
CA ILE A 136 5.52 -10.20 15.20
C ILE A 136 6.64 -10.25 16.25
N ALA A 137 7.75 -10.93 15.94
CA ALA A 137 8.90 -10.98 16.85
C ALA A 137 9.50 -9.59 17.09
N ASP A 138 9.53 -8.75 16.05
CA ASP A 138 9.96 -7.35 16.10
C ASP A 138 9.07 -6.53 17.06
N CYS A 139 7.74 -6.58 16.90
CA CYS A 139 6.80 -5.93 17.82
C CYS A 139 6.96 -6.38 19.27
N ILE A 140 7.07 -7.69 19.50
CA ILE A 140 7.24 -8.24 20.86
C ILE A 140 8.54 -7.72 21.47
N TRP A 141 9.59 -7.58 20.66
CA TRP A 141 10.86 -7.06 21.14
C TRP A 141 10.76 -5.56 21.46
N ALA A 142 10.08 -4.77 20.63
CA ALA A 142 9.81 -3.35 20.92
C ALA A 142 9.06 -3.18 22.25
N ASP A 143 8.10 -4.08 22.57
CA ASP A 143 7.40 -4.05 23.86
C ASP A 143 8.35 -4.33 25.04
N ILE A 144 9.30 -5.27 24.89
CA ILE A 144 10.31 -5.58 25.91
C ILE A 144 11.26 -4.40 26.09
N GLU A 145 11.65 -3.74 25.00
CA GLU A 145 12.53 -2.58 25.01
C GLU A 145 11.96 -1.43 25.85
N VAL A 146 10.68 -1.09 25.61
CA VAL A 146 9.94 -0.08 26.41
C VAL A 146 9.89 -0.45 27.89
N GLN A 147 9.76 -1.74 28.24
CA GLN A 147 9.72 -2.18 29.64
C GLN A 147 11.08 -2.17 30.34
N THR A 148 12.16 -2.35 29.59
CA THR A 148 13.49 -2.58 30.14
C THR A 148 14.41 -1.37 30.04
N GLU A 149 13.95 -0.27 29.43
CA GLU A 149 14.75 0.93 29.10
C GLU A 149 16.06 0.59 28.36
N LEU A 150 16.12 -0.59 27.74
CA LEU A 150 17.23 -0.97 26.89
C LEU A 150 17.13 -0.15 25.61
N THR A 151 18.25 0.35 25.10
CA THR A 151 18.32 0.90 23.73
C THR A 151 19.05 -0.13 22.89
N GLY A 152 18.35 -0.90 22.05
CA GLY A 152 19.00 -1.99 21.33
C GLY A 152 18.21 -2.83 20.33
N SER A 153 16.94 -2.58 20.01
CA SER A 153 16.21 -3.43 19.02
C SER A 153 16.61 -3.23 17.56
N THR A 154 17.80 -2.73 17.27
CA THR A 154 18.07 -2.27 15.92
C THR A 154 18.22 -3.39 14.88
N ILE A 155 18.44 -4.65 15.29
CA ILE A 155 18.61 -5.78 14.35
C ILE A 155 17.27 -6.24 13.76
N LEU A 156 16.23 -6.35 14.59
CA LEU A 156 14.93 -6.84 14.12
C LEU A 156 14.23 -5.80 13.24
N ASP A 157 14.36 -4.51 13.55
CA ASP A 157 13.75 -3.40 12.78
C ASP A 157 14.14 -3.40 11.30
N TRP A 158 15.44 -3.53 10.97
CA TRP A 158 15.85 -3.58 9.57
C TRP A 158 15.63 -4.95 8.95
N PHE A 159 15.69 -6.03 9.76
CA PHE A 159 15.50 -7.40 9.25
C PHE A 159 14.04 -7.69 8.88
N SER A 160 13.08 -7.22 9.69
CA SER A 160 11.64 -7.27 9.40
C SER A 160 11.31 -6.49 8.13
N GLY A 161 11.89 -5.29 7.98
CA GLY A 161 11.80 -4.49 6.77
C GLY A 161 12.38 -5.19 5.53
N VAL A 162 13.58 -5.78 5.63
CA VAL A 162 14.22 -6.52 4.53
C VAL A 162 13.36 -7.69 4.08
N LEU A 163 12.81 -8.46 5.03
CA LEU A 163 11.96 -9.60 4.69
C LEU A 163 10.67 -9.16 3.99
N SER A 164 10.04 -8.07 4.46
CA SER A 164 8.89 -7.45 3.81
C SER A 164 9.18 -7.01 2.37
N VAL A 165 10.33 -6.35 2.13
CA VAL A 165 10.78 -5.99 0.78
C VAL A 165 10.98 -7.21 -0.10
N VAL A 166 11.63 -8.26 0.40
CA VAL A 166 11.87 -9.49 -0.36
C VAL A 166 10.55 -10.13 -0.79
N VAL A 167 9.57 -10.22 0.12
CA VAL A 167 8.22 -10.72 -0.18
C VAL A 167 7.58 -9.93 -1.33
N ASN A 168 7.62 -8.60 -1.24
CA ASN A 168 7.01 -7.73 -2.23
C ASN A 168 7.72 -7.73 -3.58
N MET A 169 9.06 -7.80 -3.57
CA MET A 169 9.87 -7.93 -4.79
C MET A 169 9.60 -9.25 -5.50
N VAL A 170 9.55 -10.36 -4.75
CA VAL A 170 9.23 -11.68 -5.33
C VAL A 170 7.82 -11.69 -5.90
N ALA A 171 6.83 -11.18 -5.16
CA ALA A 171 5.45 -11.12 -5.64
C ALA A 171 5.29 -10.21 -6.87
N THR A 172 5.88 -9.01 -6.86
CA THR A 172 5.86 -8.08 -7.99
C THR A 172 6.61 -8.65 -9.20
N GLY A 173 7.76 -9.28 -8.98
CA GLY A 173 8.54 -9.94 -10.02
C GLY A 173 7.79 -11.12 -10.66
N LEU A 174 7.05 -11.91 -9.87
CA LEU A 174 6.19 -12.97 -10.39
C LEU A 174 5.05 -12.44 -11.25
N ILE A 175 4.43 -11.31 -10.86
CA ILE A 175 3.41 -10.63 -11.69
C ILE A 175 4.05 -10.14 -13.00
N ALA A 176 5.22 -9.52 -12.93
CA ALA A 176 5.95 -9.04 -14.11
C ALA A 176 6.34 -10.18 -15.05
N TRP A 177 6.83 -11.30 -14.52
CA TRP A 177 7.14 -12.49 -15.29
C TRP A 177 5.90 -13.05 -16.00
N LYS A 178 4.76 -13.11 -15.30
CA LYS A 178 3.50 -13.57 -15.89
C LYS A 178 3.02 -12.62 -17.01
N ALA A 179 3.11 -11.31 -16.79
CA ALA A 179 2.74 -10.30 -17.77
C ALA A 179 3.63 -10.40 -19.03
N TRP A 180 4.95 -10.56 -18.84
CA TRP A 180 5.89 -10.76 -19.94
C TRP A 180 5.57 -12.02 -20.75
N ASN A 181 5.31 -13.14 -20.08
CA ASN A 181 4.97 -14.39 -20.77
C ASN A 181 3.65 -14.26 -21.57
N HIS A 182 2.65 -13.55 -21.03
CA HIS A 182 1.41 -13.28 -21.75
C HIS A 182 1.64 -12.41 -22.98
N HIS A 183 2.45 -11.36 -22.84
CA HIS A 183 2.80 -10.45 -23.93
C HIS A 183 3.54 -11.19 -25.06
N GLN A 184 4.53 -12.02 -24.72
CA GLN A 184 5.28 -12.82 -25.69
C GLN A 184 4.36 -13.74 -26.51
N LEU A 185 3.41 -14.41 -25.84
CA LEU A 185 2.42 -15.26 -26.53
C LEU A 185 1.49 -14.46 -27.46
N MET A 186 1.12 -13.23 -27.08
CA MET A 186 0.29 -12.37 -27.94
C MET A 186 1.05 -11.86 -29.17
N VAL A 187 2.34 -11.54 -29.00
CA VAL A 187 3.23 -11.15 -30.10
C VAL A 187 3.42 -12.32 -31.08
N GLU A 188 3.64 -13.54 -30.57
CA GLU A 188 3.76 -14.74 -31.39
C GLU A 188 2.47 -15.07 -32.16
N ALA A 189 1.31 -14.75 -31.58
CA ALA A 189 0.01 -14.94 -32.22
C ALA A 189 -0.38 -13.83 -33.22
N GLU A 190 0.49 -12.84 -33.50
CA GLU A 190 0.22 -11.64 -34.32
C GLU A 190 -1.00 -10.81 -33.85
N ILE A 191 -1.46 -11.00 -32.60
CA ILE A 191 -2.58 -10.25 -32.05
C ILE A 191 -2.05 -8.89 -31.58
N ARG A 192 -2.07 -7.92 -32.49
CA ARG A 192 -1.51 -6.56 -32.27
C ARG A 192 -2.33 -5.67 -31.34
N ARG A 193 -3.29 -6.22 -30.60
CA ARG A 193 -4.24 -5.46 -29.79
C ARG A 193 -3.81 -5.49 -28.33
N ARG A 194 -3.22 -4.39 -27.87
CA ARG A 194 -2.93 -4.16 -26.45
C ARG A 194 -4.22 -4.35 -25.66
N SER A 195 -4.23 -5.32 -24.76
CA SER A 195 -5.44 -5.66 -24.01
C SER A 195 -5.53 -4.82 -22.74
N ARG A 196 -6.76 -4.52 -22.28
CA ARG A 196 -6.97 -3.81 -21.00
C ARG A 196 -6.33 -4.56 -19.82
N ALA A 197 -6.22 -5.88 -19.92
CA ALA A 197 -5.55 -6.70 -18.93
C ALA A 197 -4.04 -6.42 -18.87
N GLU A 198 -3.39 -6.10 -19.99
CA GLU A 198 -1.98 -5.69 -20.02
C GLU A 198 -1.77 -4.33 -19.35
N ASP A 199 -2.68 -3.38 -19.54
CA ASP A 199 -2.64 -2.07 -18.87
C ASP A 199 -2.79 -2.19 -17.35
N LEU A 200 -3.74 -3.01 -16.91
CA LEU A 200 -3.94 -3.29 -15.49
C LEU A 200 -2.71 -3.99 -14.89
N LEU A 201 -2.16 -4.99 -15.57
CA LEU A 201 -0.94 -5.69 -15.15
C LEU A 201 0.24 -4.74 -15.02
N LEU A 202 0.43 -3.84 -15.99
CA LEU A 202 1.49 -2.84 -15.96
C LEU A 202 1.35 -1.90 -14.76
N LEU A 203 0.13 -1.39 -14.49
CA LEU A 203 -0.10 -0.51 -13.35
C LEU A 203 0.10 -1.24 -12.00
N LEU A 204 -0.22 -2.53 -11.94
CA LEU A 204 0.07 -3.38 -10.77
C LEU A 204 1.57 -3.56 -10.53
N ILE A 205 2.36 -3.71 -11.61
CA ILE A 205 3.81 -3.82 -11.53
C ILE A 205 4.42 -2.49 -11.10
N GLU A 206 3.97 -1.38 -11.71
CA GLU A 206 4.46 -0.03 -11.40
C GLU A 206 4.17 0.36 -9.95
N SER A 207 2.94 0.16 -9.49
CA SER A 207 2.58 0.42 -8.09
C SER A 207 3.31 -0.49 -7.10
N GLY A 208 3.53 -1.77 -7.43
CA GLY A 208 4.36 -2.68 -6.63
C GLY A 208 5.83 -2.25 -6.55
N ALA A 209 6.40 -1.79 -7.66
CA ALA A 209 7.78 -1.30 -7.71
C ALA A 209 7.96 -0.01 -6.89
N ILE A 210 7.00 0.92 -6.97
CA ILE A 210 7.00 2.15 -6.15
C ILE A 210 6.94 1.78 -4.66
N TYR A 211 6.09 0.84 -4.27
CA TYR A 211 6.00 0.38 -2.88
C TYR A 211 7.31 -0.23 -2.40
N CYS A 212 7.92 -1.12 -3.18
CA CYS A 212 9.23 -1.70 -2.87
C CYS A 212 10.32 -0.63 -2.71
N ALA A 213 10.34 0.39 -3.59
CA ALA A 213 11.31 1.48 -3.51
C ALA A 213 11.19 2.29 -2.23
N LEU A 214 9.95 2.56 -1.78
CA LEU A 214 9.68 3.26 -0.53
C LEU A 214 10.11 2.44 0.69
N GLN A 215 9.85 1.13 0.69
CA GLN A 215 10.34 0.23 1.74
C GLN A 215 11.87 0.15 1.78
N VAL A 216 12.54 0.09 0.61
CA VAL A 216 14.01 0.14 0.55
C VAL A 216 14.55 1.45 1.12
N ALA A 217 13.91 2.59 0.82
CA ALA A 217 14.31 3.87 1.39
C ALA A 217 14.21 3.88 2.93
N TYR A 218 13.14 3.30 3.47
CA TYR A 218 12.99 3.10 4.92
C TYR A 218 14.14 2.26 5.51
N ILE A 219 14.40 1.07 4.94
CA ILE A 219 15.48 0.18 5.42
C ILE A 219 16.84 0.88 5.38
N VAL A 220 17.14 1.62 4.32
CA VAL A 220 18.41 2.34 4.18
C VAL A 220 18.57 3.36 5.31
N VAL A 221 17.52 4.11 5.64
CA VAL A 221 17.53 5.08 6.75
C VAL A 221 17.71 4.38 8.09
N THR A 222 17.00 3.27 8.33
CA THR A 222 17.16 2.45 9.54
C THR A 222 18.59 1.94 9.70
N LEU A 223 19.17 1.36 8.64
CA LEU A 223 20.55 0.88 8.65
C LEU A 223 21.58 1.98 8.90
N ILE A 224 21.37 3.17 8.32
CA ILE A 224 22.21 4.34 8.56
C ILE A 224 22.15 4.74 10.03
N ASN A 225 20.96 4.84 10.63
CA ASN A 225 20.83 5.19 12.05
C ASN A 225 21.42 4.13 12.98
N THR A 226 21.42 2.87 12.54
CA THR A 226 21.92 1.74 13.33
C THR A 226 23.44 1.68 13.36
N TYR A 227 24.07 1.79 12.18
CA TYR A 227 25.48 1.41 11.99
C TYR A 227 26.38 2.58 11.57
N ALA A 228 25.81 3.71 11.14
CA ALA A 228 26.62 4.82 10.70
C ALA A 228 27.23 5.58 11.89
N PRO A 229 28.46 6.09 11.77
CA PRO A 229 29.01 7.00 12.77
C PRO A 229 28.13 8.24 12.91
N GLU A 230 28.05 8.87 14.08
CA GLU A 230 27.14 10.00 14.39
C GLU A 230 27.10 11.11 13.31
N ARG A 231 28.22 11.38 12.63
CA ARG A 231 28.34 12.34 11.51
C ARG A 231 27.52 12.00 10.26
N LEU A 232 27.14 10.74 10.10
CA LEU A 232 26.39 10.18 8.97
C LEU A 232 25.00 9.69 9.41
N ALA A 233 24.73 9.60 10.72
CA ALA A 233 23.40 9.35 11.23
C ALA A 233 22.43 10.38 10.66
N SER A 234 21.21 9.94 10.39
CA SER A 234 20.18 10.83 9.86
C SER A 234 20.01 12.00 10.83
N THR A 235 19.83 13.22 10.31
CA THR A 235 19.43 14.33 11.18
C THR A 235 18.18 13.92 11.99
N PRO A 236 17.99 14.43 13.22
CA PRO A 236 16.86 14.06 14.07
C PRO A 236 15.48 14.33 13.43
N LEU A 237 15.44 15.05 12.30
CA LEU A 237 14.24 15.33 11.52
C LEU A 237 13.99 14.31 10.39
N VAL A 238 15.01 13.62 9.88
CA VAL A 238 14.89 12.76 8.69
C VAL A 238 14.34 11.38 9.05
N ALA A 239 14.85 10.74 10.11
CA ALA A 239 14.42 9.39 10.48
C ALA A 239 12.92 9.31 10.85
N PRO A 240 12.40 10.19 11.73
CA PRO A 240 10.97 10.13 12.11
C PRO A 240 10.03 10.47 10.94
N VAL A 241 10.49 11.32 10.00
CA VAL A 241 9.73 11.65 8.80
C VAL A 241 9.64 10.44 7.87
N ILE A 242 10.75 9.73 7.64
CA ILE A 242 10.76 8.55 6.77
C ILE A 242 9.95 7.40 7.38
N GLU A 243 10.03 7.20 8.70
CA GLU A 243 9.19 6.25 9.42
C GLU A 243 7.70 6.62 9.33
N THR A 244 7.35 7.88 9.54
CA THR A 244 5.96 8.34 9.37
C THR A 244 5.47 8.11 7.94
N LEU A 245 6.31 8.38 6.93
CA LEU A 245 5.96 8.16 5.54
C LEU A 245 5.80 6.67 5.21
N SER A 246 6.63 5.79 5.77
CA SER A 246 6.53 4.35 5.51
C SER A 246 5.21 3.78 6.05
N VAL A 247 4.79 4.20 7.24
CA VAL A 247 3.48 3.84 7.82
C VAL A 247 2.32 4.32 6.97
N ILE A 248 2.32 5.61 6.59
CA ILE A 248 1.27 6.18 5.72
C ILE A 248 1.19 5.41 4.40
N VAL A 249 2.32 5.11 3.78
CA VAL A 249 2.39 4.37 2.52
C VAL A 249 1.83 2.95 2.70
N ALA A 250 2.16 2.26 3.79
CA ALA A 250 1.65 0.93 4.08
C ALA A 250 0.12 0.91 4.29
N GLU A 251 -0.45 1.95 4.91
CA GLU A 251 -1.91 2.08 5.06
C GLU A 251 -2.61 2.38 3.73
N TRP A 252 -2.02 3.24 2.91
CA TRP A 252 -2.67 3.75 1.69
C TRP A 252 -2.55 2.78 0.52
N TYR A 253 -1.50 1.97 0.50
CA TYR A 253 -1.22 1.07 -0.60
C TYR A 253 -2.35 0.05 -0.86
N PRO A 254 -2.86 -0.68 0.16
CA PRO A 254 -4.09 -1.48 0.05
C PRO A 254 -5.26 -0.78 -0.63
N VAL A 255 -5.53 0.46 -0.21
CA VAL A 255 -6.65 1.27 -0.72
C VAL A 255 -6.44 1.58 -2.19
N ALA A 256 -5.25 2.05 -2.56
CA ALA A 256 -4.89 2.39 -3.94
C ALA A 256 -5.01 1.18 -4.87
N VAL A 257 -4.52 0.02 -4.41
CA VAL A 257 -4.59 -1.25 -5.17
C VAL A 257 -6.05 -1.70 -5.35
N ILE A 258 -6.88 -1.64 -4.31
CA ILE A 258 -8.29 -2.03 -4.40
C ILE A 258 -9.04 -1.13 -5.38
N ILE A 259 -8.80 0.18 -5.33
CA ILE A 259 -9.37 1.13 -6.28
C ILE A 259 -8.95 0.78 -7.70
N LEU A 260 -7.65 0.54 -7.92
CA LEU A 260 -7.10 0.19 -9.22
C LEU A 260 -7.76 -1.08 -9.79
N VAL A 261 -7.80 -2.16 -9.02
CA VAL A 261 -8.39 -3.44 -9.46
C VAL A 261 -9.89 -3.32 -9.74
N ASN A 262 -10.60 -2.38 -9.09
CA ASN A 262 -12.04 -2.19 -9.28
C ASN A 262 -12.41 -1.09 -10.30
N LYS A 263 -11.47 -0.23 -10.69
CA LYS A 263 -11.70 0.90 -11.61
C LYS A 263 -12.27 0.44 -12.96
N ASP A 264 -11.85 -0.72 -13.43
CA ASP A 264 -12.24 -1.26 -14.74
C ASP A 264 -13.61 -1.93 -14.77
N SER A 265 -14.21 -2.18 -13.60
CA SER A 265 -15.59 -2.68 -13.53
C SER A 265 -16.62 -1.56 -13.33
N SER A 266 -16.22 -0.29 -13.49
CA SER A 266 -17.13 0.84 -13.32
C SER A 266 -17.98 1.01 -14.59
N PRO A 267 -19.32 0.97 -14.50
CA PRO A 267 -20.23 1.15 -15.64
C PRO A 267 -20.02 2.48 -16.38
N VAL A 268 -19.50 3.48 -15.66
CA VAL A 268 -19.21 4.82 -16.19
C VAL A 268 -18.06 4.77 -17.21
N LEU A 269 -17.02 3.98 -16.96
CA LEU A 269 -15.88 3.86 -17.87
C LEU A 269 -16.26 3.06 -19.13
N GLU A 270 -17.10 2.04 -18.99
CA GLU A 270 -17.68 1.32 -20.12
C GLU A 270 -18.51 2.26 -21.01
N THR A 271 -19.31 3.15 -20.40
CA THR A 271 -20.12 4.14 -21.13
C THR A 271 -19.27 5.14 -21.91
N PHE A 272 -18.20 5.68 -21.29
CA PHE A 272 -17.26 6.57 -21.99
C PHE A 272 -16.52 5.88 -23.14
N GLN A 273 -16.18 4.61 -22.97
CA GLN A 273 -15.48 3.83 -23.99
C GLN A 273 -16.37 3.46 -25.16
N VAL A 274 -17.62 3.04 -24.91
CA VAL A 274 -18.62 2.80 -25.97
C VAL A 274 -18.85 4.08 -26.78
N ASN A 275 -18.95 5.23 -26.11
CA ASN A 275 -19.07 6.51 -26.81
C ASN A 275 -17.84 6.84 -27.66
N ARG A 276 -16.63 6.56 -27.18
CA ARG A 276 -15.39 6.83 -27.92
C ARG A 276 -15.25 5.93 -29.15
N THR A 277 -15.53 4.63 -29.03
CA THR A 277 -15.53 3.70 -30.17
C THR A 277 -16.61 4.05 -31.20
N ASN A 278 -17.75 4.58 -30.76
CA ASN A 278 -18.80 5.03 -31.68
C ASN A 278 -18.42 6.32 -32.42
N MET A 279 -17.59 7.19 -31.83
CA MET A 279 -17.07 8.38 -32.51
C MET A 279 -16.00 8.02 -33.54
N ASP A 280 -15.04 7.17 -33.19
CA ASP A 280 -14.00 6.71 -34.14
C ASP A 280 -14.62 5.98 -35.33
N ASN A 281 -15.64 5.14 -35.11
CA ASN A 281 -16.37 4.47 -36.20
C ASN A 281 -17.14 5.45 -37.09
N ARG A 282 -17.70 6.53 -36.55
CA ARG A 282 -18.37 7.57 -37.35
C ARG A 282 -17.38 8.35 -38.22
N GLU A 283 -16.24 8.75 -37.65
CA GLU A 283 -15.19 9.44 -38.42
C GLU A 283 -14.63 8.55 -39.53
N SER A 284 -14.49 7.24 -39.30
CA SER A 284 -14.06 6.30 -40.34
C SER A 284 -15.07 6.09 -41.47
N HIS A 285 -16.37 6.25 -41.19
CA HIS A 285 -17.45 6.14 -42.19
C HIS A 285 -17.59 7.42 -43.05
N ASP A 286 -17.29 8.58 -42.50
CA ASP A 286 -17.30 9.85 -43.23
C ASP A 286 -16.06 10.02 -44.16
N LEU A 287 -15.02 9.20 -43.97
CA LEU A 287 -13.80 9.21 -44.79
C LEU A 287 -13.79 8.19 -45.93
N THR A 288 -14.81 7.34 -46.08
CA THR A 288 -14.96 6.47 -47.26
C THR A 288 -15.67 7.23 -48.40
N PRO A 289 -15.00 7.56 -49.51
CA PRO A 289 -15.67 8.18 -50.65
C PRO A 289 -16.59 7.15 -51.30
N VAL A 290 -17.87 7.50 -51.42
CA VAL A 290 -18.87 6.74 -52.16
C VAL A 290 -18.50 6.81 -53.65
N ASP A 291 -17.83 5.78 -54.15
CA ASP A 291 -17.56 5.63 -55.58
C ASP A 291 -18.83 5.12 -56.27
N HIS A 292 -19.66 6.07 -56.72
CA HIS A 292 -20.80 5.78 -57.60
C HIS A 292 -20.28 5.56 -59.03
N SER A 293 -19.82 4.34 -59.32
CA SER A 293 -19.64 3.88 -60.70
C SER A 293 -20.98 3.32 -61.21
N ASP A 294 -21.75 4.20 -61.84
CA ASP A 294 -22.98 3.90 -62.57
C ASP A 294 -22.61 3.38 -63.98
N SER A 295 -22.92 2.13 -64.29
CA SER A 295 -22.89 1.63 -65.66
C SER A 295 -24.00 0.60 -65.88
N GLY A 296 -25.18 1.12 -66.23
CA GLY A 296 -26.26 0.32 -66.79
C GLY A 296 -25.97 -0.07 -68.25
N LEU A 297 -26.34 -1.30 -68.61
CA LEU A 297 -26.77 -1.64 -69.97
C LEU A 297 -27.61 -2.93 -69.93
N THR A 298 -28.77 -2.81 -70.58
CA THR A 298 -29.95 -3.70 -70.64
C THR A 298 -29.76 -4.99 -71.43
N PRO A 299 -30.60 -6.04 -71.21
CA PRO A 299 -30.62 -7.22 -72.06
C PRO A 299 -31.63 -7.08 -73.21
N SER A 300 -31.22 -7.44 -74.43
CA SER A 300 -32.11 -7.73 -75.56
C SER A 300 -31.42 -8.69 -76.54
N GLY A 301 -32.01 -9.87 -76.76
CA GLY A 301 -31.55 -10.87 -77.73
C GLY A 301 -31.56 -12.29 -77.19
#